data_AF-A0A6A6RDQ6-F1
#
_entry.id   AF-A0A6A6RDQ6-F1
#
_cell.length_a   1.000
_cell.length_b   1.000
_cell.length_c   1.000
_cell.angle_alpha   90.00
_cell.angle_beta   90.00
_cell.angle_gamma   90.00
#
_symmetry.space_group_name_H-M   'P 1'
#
loop_
_entity.id
_entity.type
_entity.pdbx_description
1 polymer ?
#
loop_
_entity_poly.entity_id
_entity_poly.type
_entity_poly.pdbx_seq_one_letter_code
_entity_poly.pdbx_strand_id
1 'polypeptide(L)'
;MNPKAEISVISPHSNAPQNIVPNPPTSPDALSIVHDFEASIVDCYREGPEGREKVTFVRRSASVFDVLYGLGPSALMDSVTPKTLATTSTPRAFRWIHLPTVNLEWIEDLMYKIQFPVEQAVLDNVWKSYQLRGSTPHSYSFDPLCQILPNRSNASSGEDSNKIILVQMPFLSYETSESLLRMTRAIRTLQGPEWAPIRPEISQHERLAKAYMSASNPGRRWSDPPLRIQRTLDQFFDPTEEDTEYKDQDQLIMRASAQKDYPMATLAVVDQMVLWTDGISVISSFPQRLQQGDFDTFSFINASLTQGLPCKSAHDLAALITAGCTDLLNSFRICNISDHVI
;
A
#
# COMPACT_ATOMS: atom_id res chain seq x y z
N MET A 1 -31.08 -46.01 23.90
CA MET A 1 -31.61 -44.67 24.22
C MET A 1 -30.53 -43.67 23.88
N ASN A 2 -30.77 -42.86 22.85
CA ASN A 2 -29.78 -41.98 22.23
C ASN A 2 -30.41 -40.57 22.19
N PRO A 3 -29.88 -39.55 22.87
CA PRO A 3 -30.43 -38.21 22.77
C PRO A 3 -29.72 -37.41 21.68
N LYS A 4 -30.48 -37.20 20.60
CA LYS A 4 -30.55 -36.05 19.69
C LYS A 4 -29.32 -35.15 19.55
N ALA A 5 -28.69 -35.25 18.38
CA ALA A 5 -27.90 -34.18 17.78
C ALA A 5 -28.82 -33.03 17.36
N GLU A 6 -28.52 -31.81 17.82
CA GLU A 6 -29.07 -30.58 17.25
C GLU A 6 -28.33 -30.26 15.95
N ILE A 7 -29.13 -30.09 14.89
CA ILE A 7 -28.71 -29.70 13.56
C ILE A 7 -28.47 -28.18 13.60
N SER A 8 -27.21 -27.75 13.58
CA SER A 8 -26.90 -26.35 13.30
C SER A 8 -27.09 -26.07 11.81
N VAL A 9 -27.86 -25.02 11.54
CA VAL A 9 -28.27 -24.57 10.22
C VAL A 9 -27.05 -24.20 9.38
N ILE A 10 -26.85 -24.95 8.30
CA ILE A 10 -25.92 -24.63 7.22
C ILE A 10 -26.40 -23.32 6.56
N SER A 11 -25.61 -22.26 6.67
CA SER A 11 -25.85 -21.03 5.90
C SER A 11 -25.46 -21.26 4.43
N PRO A 12 -26.29 -20.84 3.46
CA PRO A 12 -26.06 -21.12 2.05
C PRO A 12 -25.14 -20.05 1.44
N HIS A 13 -23.83 -20.29 1.42
CA HIS A 13 -22.93 -19.59 0.50
C HIS A 13 -22.69 -20.44 -0.74
N SER A 14 -23.76 -20.61 -1.52
CA SER A 14 -23.72 -21.03 -2.91
C SER A 14 -24.41 -19.93 -3.71
N ASN A 15 -23.61 -19.05 -4.30
CA ASN A 15 -23.97 -18.28 -5.49
C ASN A 15 -22.68 -17.76 -6.12
N ALA A 16 -22.56 -17.93 -7.44
CA ALA A 16 -21.46 -17.44 -8.26
C ALA A 16 -21.18 -15.95 -7.99
N PRO A 17 -19.93 -15.47 -8.14
CA PRO A 17 -19.60 -14.09 -7.83
C PRO A 17 -20.32 -13.17 -8.81
N GLN A 18 -21.36 -12.49 -8.30
CA GLN A 18 -21.88 -11.31 -8.95
C GLN A 18 -20.73 -10.30 -9.04
N ASN A 19 -20.67 -9.51 -10.12
CA ASN A 19 -19.76 -8.36 -10.23
C ASN A 19 -20.13 -7.36 -9.13
N ILE A 20 -19.63 -7.56 -7.92
CA ILE A 20 -19.81 -6.68 -6.78
C ILE A 20 -18.80 -5.56 -6.99
N VAL A 21 -19.27 -4.43 -7.52
CA VAL A 21 -18.53 -3.18 -7.38
C VAL A 21 -18.42 -2.92 -5.87
N PRO A 22 -17.21 -2.72 -5.32
CA PRO A 22 -17.06 -2.46 -3.90
C PRO A 22 -17.84 -1.20 -3.53
N ASN A 23 -18.53 -1.23 -2.39
CA ASN A 23 -19.24 -0.06 -1.89
C ASN A 23 -18.25 0.86 -1.15
N PRO A 24 -18.40 2.20 -1.26
CA PRO A 24 -17.58 3.13 -0.50
C PRO A 24 -17.80 2.95 1.02
N PRO A 25 -16.84 3.40 1.86
CA PRO A 25 -16.97 3.36 3.31
C PRO A 25 -18.23 4.09 3.78
N THR A 26 -18.94 3.52 4.75
CA THR A 26 -20.17 4.11 5.31
C THR A 26 -19.88 5.14 6.41
N SER A 27 -18.72 5.05 7.06
CA SER A 27 -18.28 6.02 8.06
C SER A 27 -17.93 7.36 7.39
N PRO A 28 -18.47 8.51 7.86
CA PRO A 28 -18.13 9.82 7.33
C PRO A 28 -16.62 10.12 7.35
N ASP A 29 -15.94 9.69 8.41
CA ASP A 29 -14.50 9.85 8.58
C ASP A 29 -13.74 9.06 7.50
N ALA A 30 -14.08 7.78 7.30
CA ALA A 30 -13.45 6.95 6.29
C ALA A 30 -13.76 7.42 4.86
N LEU A 31 -14.96 7.95 4.63
CA LEU A 31 -15.37 8.53 3.35
C LEU A 31 -14.57 9.80 3.03
N SER A 32 -14.40 10.70 4.00
CA SER A 32 -13.53 11.87 3.83
C SER A 32 -12.10 11.48 3.46
N ILE A 33 -11.57 10.42 4.09
CA ILE A 33 -10.20 9.95 3.83
C ILE A 33 -10.01 9.46 2.39
N VAL A 34 -10.96 8.70 1.84
CA VAL A 34 -10.80 8.20 0.46
C VAL A 34 -10.88 9.33 -0.58
N HIS A 35 -11.47 10.47 -0.25
CA HIS A 35 -11.42 11.67 -1.09
C HIS A 35 -10.11 12.46 -0.93
N ASP A 36 -9.55 12.49 0.28
CA ASP A 36 -8.36 13.28 0.61
C ASP A 36 -7.04 12.64 0.12
N PHE A 37 -6.99 11.32 0.02
CA PHE A 37 -5.78 10.60 -0.41
C PHE A 37 -5.80 10.35 -1.92
N GLU A 38 -4.63 10.44 -2.56
CA GLU A 38 -4.46 10.17 -3.98
C GLU A 38 -3.75 8.83 -4.23
N ALA A 39 -4.24 8.08 -5.20
CA ALA A 39 -3.57 6.91 -5.75
C ALA A 39 -2.97 7.26 -7.12
N SER A 40 -1.89 6.57 -7.47
CA SER A 40 -1.16 6.77 -8.73
C SER A 40 -1.42 5.62 -9.69
N ILE A 41 -1.73 5.94 -10.95
CA ILE A 41 -1.94 4.98 -12.03
C ILE A 41 -0.90 5.25 -13.11
N VAL A 42 -0.20 4.21 -13.57
CA VAL A 42 0.80 4.27 -14.63
C VAL A 42 0.55 3.19 -15.66
N ASP A 43 0.30 3.59 -16.90
CA ASP A 43 0.23 2.67 -18.05
C ASP A 43 1.56 2.63 -18.78
N CYS A 44 2.04 1.41 -19.02
CA CYS A 44 3.22 1.15 -19.82
C CYS A 44 2.82 0.68 -21.22
N TYR A 45 3.40 1.31 -22.24
CA TYR A 45 3.26 0.94 -23.64
C TYR A 45 4.61 0.57 -24.22
N ARG A 46 4.63 -0.46 -25.07
CA ARG A 46 5.80 -0.87 -25.84
C ARG A 46 5.50 -0.72 -27.32
N GLU A 47 6.34 0.02 -28.02
CA GLU A 47 6.17 0.32 -29.44
C GLU A 47 7.43 -0.04 -30.23
N GLY A 48 7.27 -0.64 -31.40
CA GLY A 48 8.38 -0.98 -32.28
C GLY A 48 8.75 -2.47 -32.27
N PRO A 49 9.74 -2.88 -33.09
CA PRO A 49 10.12 -4.28 -33.22
C PRO A 49 10.80 -4.80 -31.95
N GLU A 50 10.62 -6.09 -31.69
CA GLU A 50 11.22 -6.80 -30.57
C GLU A 50 12.73 -6.51 -30.47
N GLY A 51 13.20 -6.20 -29.27
CA GLY A 51 14.60 -5.84 -29.01
C GLY A 51 14.99 -4.39 -29.31
N ARG A 52 14.11 -3.60 -29.96
CA ARG A 52 14.26 -2.13 -30.15
C ARG A 52 13.00 -1.37 -29.75
N GLU A 53 12.24 -1.94 -28.82
CA GLU A 53 10.99 -1.36 -28.35
C GLU A 53 11.25 -0.03 -27.62
N LYS A 54 10.49 0.99 -27.99
CA LYS A 54 10.37 2.22 -27.22
C LYS A 54 9.35 1.97 -26.11
N VAL A 55 9.76 2.20 -24.87
CA VAL A 55 8.87 2.13 -23.70
C VAL A 55 8.35 3.53 -23.38
N THR A 56 7.03 3.66 -23.28
CA THR A 56 6.35 4.92 -22.94
C THR A 56 5.48 4.72 -21.70
N PHE A 57 5.63 5.60 -20.70
CA PHE A 57 4.83 5.61 -19.48
C PHE A 57 3.85 6.79 -19.48
N VAL A 58 2.56 6.51 -19.38
CA VAL A 58 1.49 7.51 -19.17
C VAL A 58 1.06 7.44 -17.72
N ARG A 59 0.90 8.58 -17.05
CA ARG A 59 0.65 8.66 -15.61
C ARG A 59 -0.59 9.50 -15.30
N ARG A 60 -1.26 9.15 -14.21
CA ARG A 60 -2.34 9.93 -13.62
C ARG A 60 -2.42 9.71 -12.12
N SER A 61 -2.59 10.79 -11.38
CA SER A 61 -3.06 10.76 -9.98
C SER A 61 -4.57 11.00 -9.94
N ALA A 62 -5.25 10.34 -9.00
CA ALA A 62 -6.67 10.51 -8.74
C ALA A 62 -6.97 10.15 -7.29
N SER A 63 -8.08 10.66 -6.74
CA SER A 63 -8.50 10.30 -5.39
C SER A 63 -8.66 8.79 -5.25
N VAL A 64 -8.36 8.24 -4.07
CA VAL A 64 -8.60 6.82 -3.75
C VAL A 64 -10.07 6.47 -4.03
N PHE A 65 -10.99 7.39 -3.75
CA PHE A 65 -12.40 7.25 -4.07
C PHE A 65 -12.65 7.01 -5.56
N ASP A 66 -12.10 7.83 -6.44
CA ASP A 66 -12.31 7.69 -7.90
C ASP A 66 -11.70 6.40 -8.43
N VAL A 67 -10.58 5.98 -7.87
CA VAL A 67 -9.88 4.75 -8.24
C VAL A 67 -10.65 3.50 -7.81
N LEU A 68 -11.19 3.48 -6.58
CA LEU A 68 -11.85 2.29 -6.02
C LEU A 68 -13.36 2.25 -6.33
N TYR A 69 -14.06 3.36 -6.09
CA TYR A 69 -15.52 3.42 -6.04
C TYR A 69 -16.13 4.24 -7.19
N GLY A 70 -15.38 5.19 -7.74
CA GLY A 70 -15.80 6.03 -8.87
C GLY A 70 -15.54 5.40 -10.24
N LEU A 71 -14.93 6.16 -11.14
CA LEU A 71 -14.67 5.78 -12.53
C LEU A 71 -13.80 4.53 -12.67
N GLY A 72 -12.84 4.34 -11.76
CA GLY A 72 -11.87 3.27 -11.79
C GLY A 72 -10.68 3.52 -12.73
N PRO A 73 -9.62 2.69 -12.63
CA PRO A 73 -8.33 2.97 -13.26
C PRO A 73 -8.39 3.06 -14.79
N SER A 74 -9.22 2.23 -15.43
CA SER A 74 -9.33 2.22 -16.90
C SER A 74 -9.91 3.52 -17.44
N ALA A 75 -11.09 3.91 -16.99
CA ALA A 75 -11.74 5.13 -17.44
C ALA A 75 -10.93 6.39 -17.09
N LEU A 76 -10.25 6.39 -15.94
CA LEU A 76 -9.34 7.47 -15.56
C LEU A 76 -8.16 7.60 -16.54
N MET A 77 -7.56 6.48 -16.95
CA MET A 77 -6.44 6.52 -17.90
C MET A 77 -6.88 6.86 -19.33
N ASP A 78 -8.06 6.41 -19.77
CA ASP A 78 -8.56 6.65 -21.13
C ASP A 78 -8.60 8.13 -21.52
N SER A 79 -8.81 9.02 -20.54
CA SER A 79 -8.85 10.48 -20.77
C SER A 79 -7.48 11.16 -20.82
N VAL A 80 -6.40 10.50 -20.41
CA VAL A 80 -5.02 11.03 -20.46
C VAL A 80 -4.15 10.29 -21.47
N THR A 81 -4.55 9.10 -21.91
CA THR A 81 -3.82 8.32 -22.91
C THR A 81 -3.78 9.05 -24.26
N PRO A 82 -2.59 9.35 -24.81
CA PRO A 82 -2.45 9.96 -26.12
C PRO A 82 -3.14 9.13 -27.22
N LYS A 83 -3.83 9.80 -28.16
CA LYS A 83 -4.54 9.12 -29.26
C LYS A 83 -3.64 8.21 -30.10
N THR A 84 -2.35 8.52 -30.21
CA THR A 84 -1.34 7.72 -30.90
C THR A 84 -1.10 6.36 -30.23
N LEU A 85 -1.30 6.27 -28.91
CA LEU A 85 -1.20 5.04 -28.12
C LEU A 85 -2.57 4.33 -27.97
N ALA A 86 -3.67 5.07 -28.15
CA ALA A 86 -5.02 4.53 -28.05
C ALA A 86 -5.48 3.77 -29.32
N THR A 87 -4.73 3.85 -30.42
CA THR A 87 -5.02 3.06 -31.62
C THR A 87 -4.74 1.57 -31.38
N THR A 88 -5.63 0.71 -31.88
CA THR A 88 -5.68 -0.75 -31.63
C THR A 88 -4.42 -1.56 -32.01
N SER A 89 -3.39 -0.94 -32.60
CA SER A 89 -2.16 -1.62 -32.99
C SER A 89 -1.15 -1.84 -31.85
N THR A 90 -1.21 -1.05 -30.77
CA THR A 90 -0.24 -1.12 -29.66
C THR A 90 -0.97 -1.31 -28.33
N PRO A 91 -1.26 -2.55 -27.91
CA PRO A 91 -1.89 -2.78 -26.62
C PRO A 91 -1.00 -2.31 -25.46
N ARG A 92 -1.63 -1.85 -24.38
CA ARG A 92 -0.94 -1.58 -23.11
C ARG A 92 -0.18 -2.83 -22.68
N ALA A 93 1.11 -2.69 -22.37
CA ALA A 93 1.94 -3.80 -21.91
C ALA A 93 1.57 -4.21 -20.49
N PHE A 94 1.49 -3.25 -19.56
CA PHE A 94 0.98 -3.46 -18.21
C PHE A 94 0.48 -2.16 -17.60
N ARG A 95 -0.26 -2.25 -16.50
CA ARG A 95 -0.69 -1.12 -15.66
C ARG A 95 -0.15 -1.27 -14.25
N TRP A 96 0.42 -0.21 -13.70
CA TRP A 96 0.75 -0.09 -12.28
C TRP A 96 -0.27 0.80 -11.57
N ILE A 97 -0.77 0.33 -10.44
CA ILE A 97 -1.64 1.09 -9.55
C ILE A 97 -1.01 1.08 -8.16
N HIS A 98 -0.69 2.26 -7.64
CA HIS A 98 -0.12 2.41 -6.32
C HIS A 98 -1.12 3.08 -5.37
N LEU A 99 -1.39 2.42 -4.25
CA LEU A 99 -2.17 2.97 -3.14
C LEU A 99 -1.23 3.64 -2.13
N PRO A 100 -1.57 4.86 -1.65
CA PRO A 100 -0.64 5.71 -0.90
C PRO A 100 -0.36 5.25 0.53
N THR A 101 -1.08 4.23 1.00
CA THR A 101 -0.96 3.67 2.35
C THR A 101 -1.31 2.19 2.29
N VAL A 102 -0.78 1.40 3.22
CA VAL A 102 -1.09 -0.03 3.35
C VAL A 102 -2.42 -0.20 4.08
N ASN A 103 -3.50 -0.13 3.31
CA ASN A 103 -4.85 -0.41 3.77
C ASN A 103 -5.41 -1.64 3.05
N LEU A 104 -5.64 -2.72 3.79
CA LEU A 104 -6.11 -3.99 3.26
C LEU A 104 -7.49 -3.91 2.60
N GLU A 105 -8.41 -3.11 3.15
CA GLU A 105 -9.72 -2.89 2.54
C GLU A 105 -9.57 -2.24 1.16
N TRP A 106 -8.67 -1.26 1.03
CA TRP A 106 -8.41 -0.59 -0.25
C TRP A 106 -7.77 -1.51 -1.28
N ILE A 107 -6.83 -2.36 -0.86
CA ILE A 107 -6.17 -3.33 -1.75
C ILE A 107 -7.22 -4.32 -2.28
N GLU A 108 -8.09 -4.85 -1.42
CA GLU A 108 -9.14 -5.77 -1.84
C GLU A 108 -10.17 -5.10 -2.75
N ASP A 109 -10.65 -3.92 -2.38
CA ASP A 109 -11.60 -3.17 -3.20
C ASP A 109 -11.01 -2.85 -4.58
N LEU A 110 -9.71 -2.54 -4.65
CA LEU A 110 -9.01 -2.36 -5.92
C LEU A 110 -8.98 -3.65 -6.73
N MET A 111 -8.62 -4.78 -6.10
CA MET A 111 -8.59 -6.09 -6.76
C MET A 111 -9.96 -6.45 -7.34
N TYR A 112 -11.04 -6.20 -6.61
CA TYR A 112 -12.40 -6.38 -7.13
C TYR A 112 -12.69 -5.44 -8.29
N LYS A 113 -12.38 -4.15 -8.14
CA LYS A 113 -12.63 -3.11 -9.16
C LYS A 113 -11.96 -3.41 -10.49
N ILE A 114 -10.74 -3.95 -10.47
CA ILE A 114 -9.98 -4.28 -11.68
C ILE A 114 -10.12 -5.75 -12.11
N GLN A 115 -10.93 -6.54 -11.40
CA GLN A 115 -11.08 -7.98 -11.61
C GLN A 115 -9.72 -8.71 -11.57
N PHE A 116 -8.88 -8.37 -10.60
CA PHE A 116 -7.58 -9.00 -10.41
C PHE A 116 -7.75 -10.51 -10.24
N PRO A 117 -6.95 -11.36 -10.91
CA PRO A 117 -7.33 -12.75 -11.17
C PRO A 117 -6.95 -13.70 -10.02
N VAL A 118 -7.16 -13.27 -8.77
CA VAL A 118 -6.92 -14.03 -7.55
C VAL A 118 -8.24 -14.58 -7.01
N GLU A 119 -8.23 -15.81 -6.48
CA GLU A 119 -9.41 -16.38 -5.82
C GLU A 119 -9.58 -15.84 -4.40
N GLN A 120 -10.83 -15.61 -3.98
CA GLN A 120 -11.10 -15.07 -2.65
C GLN A 120 -10.54 -15.95 -1.52
N ALA A 121 -10.61 -17.28 -1.67
CA ALA A 121 -10.06 -18.21 -0.68
C ALA A 121 -8.53 -18.06 -0.53
N VAL A 122 -7.82 -17.70 -1.61
CA VAL A 122 -6.38 -17.44 -1.57
C VAL A 122 -6.12 -16.13 -0.84
N LEU A 123 -6.87 -15.05 -1.12
CA LEU A 123 -6.77 -13.78 -0.40
C LEU A 123 -7.01 -13.98 1.10
N ASP A 124 -8.11 -14.65 1.47
CA ASP A 124 -8.45 -14.93 2.86
C ASP A 124 -7.31 -15.68 3.58
N ASN A 125 -6.67 -16.64 2.91
CA ASN A 125 -5.54 -17.38 3.46
C ASN A 125 -4.30 -16.51 3.63
N VAL A 126 -3.96 -15.69 2.64
CA VAL A 126 -2.80 -14.76 2.72
C VAL A 126 -2.98 -13.80 3.90
N TRP A 127 -4.16 -13.19 3.99
CA TRP A 127 -4.46 -12.24 5.06
C TRP A 127 -4.56 -12.89 6.44
N LYS A 128 -5.06 -14.12 6.56
CA LYS A 128 -5.10 -14.79 7.87
C LYS A 128 -3.75 -15.34 8.32
N SER A 129 -2.94 -15.86 7.38
CA SER A 129 -1.75 -16.66 7.73
C SER A 129 -0.50 -15.84 7.96
N TYR A 130 -0.38 -14.66 7.34
CA TYR A 130 0.84 -13.85 7.35
C TYR A 130 0.66 -12.49 8.02
N GLN A 131 -0.46 -12.30 8.71
CA GLN A 131 -0.68 -11.14 9.55
C GLN A 131 -0.28 -11.45 10.98
N LEU A 132 0.68 -10.68 11.49
CA LEU A 132 0.91 -10.59 12.91
C LEU A 132 -0.22 -9.75 13.52
N ARG A 133 -0.72 -10.22 14.65
CA ARG A 133 -1.85 -9.64 15.38
C ARG A 133 -1.46 -9.56 16.84
N GLY A 134 -1.92 -8.51 17.52
CA GLY A 134 -1.70 -8.34 18.95
C GLY A 134 -2.66 -7.34 19.55
N SER A 135 -2.44 -7.01 20.81
CA SER A 135 -3.32 -6.11 21.58
C SER A 135 -3.05 -4.64 21.32
N THR A 136 -1.91 -4.29 20.70
CA THR A 136 -1.53 -2.91 20.41
C THR A 136 -1.76 -2.59 18.93
N PRO A 137 -2.04 -1.32 18.58
CA PRO A 137 -2.13 -0.89 17.18
C PRO A 137 -0.87 -1.22 16.35
N HIS A 138 0.31 -1.21 16.97
CA HIS A 138 1.59 -1.53 16.34
C HIS A 138 1.81 -3.03 16.10
N SER A 139 1.03 -3.90 16.75
CA SER A 139 1.11 -5.35 16.55
C SER A 139 0.53 -5.81 15.21
N TYR A 140 -0.30 -4.98 14.56
CA TYR A 140 -0.88 -5.30 13.27
C TYR A 140 0.14 -5.07 12.16
N SER A 141 0.90 -6.12 11.82
CA SER A 141 1.84 -6.11 10.70
C SER A 141 1.78 -7.36 9.83
N PHE A 142 2.70 -7.49 8.87
CA PHE A 142 2.86 -8.65 8.01
C PHE A 142 4.20 -9.32 8.29
N ASP A 143 4.20 -10.64 8.22
CA ASP A 143 5.43 -11.38 8.04
C ASP A 143 5.99 -11.14 6.63
N PRO A 144 7.32 -11.03 6.47
CA PRO A 144 7.94 -10.99 5.16
C PRO A 144 7.55 -12.24 4.36
N LEU A 145 7.06 -12.03 3.14
CA LEU A 145 6.53 -13.07 2.29
C LEU A 145 6.87 -12.80 0.83
N CYS A 146 7.31 -13.83 0.11
CA CYS A 146 7.35 -13.84 -1.34
C CYS A 146 6.74 -15.16 -1.81
N GLN A 147 5.62 -15.09 -2.52
CA GLN A 147 4.88 -16.27 -2.95
C GLN A 147 4.40 -16.16 -4.39
N ILE A 148 4.36 -17.32 -5.03
CA ILE A 148 3.73 -17.53 -6.33
C ILE A 148 2.38 -18.18 -6.07
N LEU A 149 1.31 -17.51 -6.49
CA LEU A 149 -0.07 -17.89 -6.24
C LEU A 149 -0.76 -18.34 -7.54
N PRO A 150 -1.76 -19.23 -7.45
CA PRO A 150 -2.52 -19.66 -8.61
C PRO A 150 -3.35 -18.52 -9.18
N ASN A 151 -3.45 -18.49 -10.51
CA ASN A 151 -4.28 -17.54 -11.24
C ASN A 151 -5.63 -18.19 -11.58
N ARG A 152 -6.73 -17.52 -11.20
CA ARG A 152 -8.11 -17.98 -11.39
C ARG A 152 -8.47 -18.28 -12.85
N SER A 153 -7.88 -17.57 -13.81
CA SER A 153 -8.22 -17.74 -15.24
C SER A 153 -7.69 -19.04 -15.85
N ASN A 154 -6.81 -19.77 -15.16
CA ASN A 154 -5.98 -20.82 -15.77
C ASN A 154 -6.30 -22.25 -15.28
N ALA A 155 -7.44 -22.47 -14.61
CA ALA A 155 -7.84 -23.80 -14.16
C ALA A 155 -8.12 -24.81 -15.31
N SER A 156 -8.13 -24.38 -16.58
CA SER A 156 -8.58 -25.18 -17.73
C SER A 156 -7.65 -25.26 -18.94
N SER A 157 -6.45 -24.66 -18.95
CA SER A 157 -5.54 -24.71 -20.12
C SER A 157 -4.10 -24.98 -19.70
N GLY A 158 -3.57 -26.13 -20.11
CA GLY A 158 -2.23 -26.63 -19.77
C GLY A 158 -1.05 -25.95 -20.47
N GLU A 159 -1.10 -24.63 -20.67
CA GLU A 159 0.04 -23.82 -21.14
C GLU A 159 0.51 -22.85 -20.05
N ASP A 160 1.80 -22.54 -20.05
CA ASP A 160 2.52 -21.79 -19.00
C ASP A 160 1.76 -20.52 -18.58
N SER A 161 1.17 -20.62 -17.39
CA SER A 161 0.27 -19.65 -16.79
C SER A 161 0.96 -18.34 -16.40
N ASN A 162 0.28 -17.20 -16.60
CA ASN A 162 0.56 -15.96 -15.87
C ASN A 162 0.33 -16.22 -14.38
N LYS A 163 1.40 -16.54 -13.65
CA LYS A 163 1.37 -16.74 -12.20
C LYS A 163 1.20 -15.40 -11.49
N ILE A 164 0.50 -15.41 -10.37
CA ILE A 164 0.43 -14.23 -9.51
C ILE A 164 1.66 -14.25 -8.60
N ILE A 165 2.38 -13.14 -8.53
CA ILE A 165 3.46 -12.94 -7.56
C ILE A 165 2.96 -11.99 -6.48
N LEU A 166 3.10 -12.41 -5.23
CA LEU A 166 2.87 -11.61 -4.04
C LEU A 166 4.22 -11.36 -3.36
N VAL A 167 4.52 -10.10 -3.07
CA VAL A 167 5.61 -9.70 -2.18
C VAL A 167 5.04 -8.86 -1.06
N GLN A 168 5.32 -9.24 0.18
CA GLN A 168 5.07 -8.44 1.37
C GLN A 168 6.36 -8.36 2.15
N MET A 169 6.76 -7.17 2.57
CA MET A 169 7.96 -7.04 3.39
C MET A 169 7.92 -5.79 4.24
N PRO A 170 8.52 -5.83 5.45
CA PRO A 170 8.93 -4.62 6.12
C PRO A 170 10.06 -3.96 5.32
N PHE A 171 10.12 -2.64 5.38
CA PHE A 171 11.26 -1.91 4.86
C PHE A 171 11.58 -0.72 5.77
N LEU A 172 12.84 -0.31 5.74
CA LEU A 172 13.30 0.82 6.54
C LEU A 172 13.01 2.12 5.80
N SER A 173 12.50 3.09 6.54
CA SER A 173 12.26 4.45 6.10
C SER A 173 12.81 5.43 7.13
N TYR A 174 12.70 6.73 6.84
CA TYR A 174 13.07 7.80 7.75
C TYR A 174 11.84 8.62 8.11
N GLU A 175 11.85 9.17 9.32
CA GLU A 175 10.81 10.09 9.76
C GLU A 175 11.41 11.18 10.64
N THR A 176 10.73 12.32 10.76
CA THR A 176 11.09 13.33 11.75
C THR A 176 10.57 12.95 13.13
N SER A 177 11.33 13.29 14.17
CA SER A 177 10.88 13.12 15.56
C SER A 177 9.51 13.76 15.82
N GLU A 178 9.24 14.93 15.23
CA GLU A 178 7.93 15.60 15.33
C GLU A 178 6.80 14.80 14.68
N SER A 179 6.98 14.31 13.45
CA SER A 179 5.96 13.51 12.74
C SER A 179 5.66 12.22 13.50
N LEU A 180 6.70 11.53 13.98
CA LEU A 180 6.54 10.33 14.79
C LEU A 180 5.78 10.62 16.09
N LEU A 181 6.14 11.67 16.83
CA LEU A 181 5.44 12.06 18.06
C LEU A 181 3.96 12.37 17.80
N ARG A 182 3.64 13.04 16.69
CA ARG A 182 2.25 13.31 16.29
C ARG A 182 1.49 12.02 16.03
N MET A 183 2.08 11.09 15.27
CA MET A 183 1.49 9.78 14.98
C MET A 183 1.29 8.95 16.26
N THR A 184 2.30 8.86 17.13
CA THR A 184 2.23 8.14 18.42
C THR A 184 1.13 8.71 19.31
N ARG A 185 1.01 10.04 19.41
CA ARG A 185 -0.09 10.68 20.16
C ARG A 185 -1.45 10.29 19.58
N ALA A 186 -1.62 10.36 18.26
CA ALA A 186 -2.89 9.98 17.64
C ALA A 186 -3.23 8.51 17.86
N ILE A 187 -2.24 7.62 17.81
CA ILE A 187 -2.43 6.20 18.11
C ILE A 187 -2.83 5.99 19.57
N ARG A 188 -2.20 6.67 20.53
CA ARG A 188 -2.62 6.64 21.94
C ARG A 188 -4.05 7.16 22.12
N THR A 189 -4.48 8.17 21.35
CA THR A 189 -5.88 8.64 21.41
C THR A 189 -6.90 7.61 20.91
N LEU A 190 -6.49 6.65 20.06
CA LEU A 190 -7.36 5.56 19.63
C LEU A 190 -7.67 4.54 20.73
N GLN A 191 -6.81 4.47 21.75
CA GLN A 191 -6.97 3.58 22.90
C GLN A 191 -7.77 4.25 24.04
N GLY A 192 -8.14 5.54 23.90
CA GLY A 192 -8.90 6.30 24.90
C GLY A 192 -10.42 6.11 24.83
N PRO A 193 -11.18 6.59 25.84
CA PRO A 193 -12.63 6.48 25.88
C PRO A 193 -13.32 7.30 24.78
N GLU A 194 -14.19 6.61 24.04
CA GLU A 194 -15.19 7.05 23.03
C GLU A 194 -14.93 8.36 22.24
N TRP A 195 -14.69 8.17 20.93
CA TRP A 195 -15.18 8.99 19.82
C TRP A 195 -15.15 10.52 20.07
N ALA A 196 -13.95 11.10 20.10
CA ALA A 196 -13.85 12.49 19.68
C ALA A 196 -13.97 12.53 18.15
N PRO A 197 -14.90 13.30 17.56
CA PRO A 197 -14.98 13.46 16.11
C PRO A 197 -13.62 13.92 15.56
N ILE A 198 -13.26 13.42 14.38
CA ILE A 198 -12.04 13.83 13.70
C ILE A 198 -12.12 15.33 13.43
N ARG A 199 -11.19 16.09 14.02
CA ARG A 199 -11.13 17.54 13.84
C ARG A 199 -10.22 17.88 12.66
N PRO A 200 -10.53 18.90 11.85
CA PRO A 200 -9.75 19.23 10.65
C PRO A 200 -8.33 19.73 10.96
N GLU A 201 -8.07 20.17 12.20
CA GLU A 201 -6.74 20.64 12.62
C GLU A 201 -5.72 19.50 12.83
N ILE A 202 -6.16 18.24 12.86
CA ILE A 202 -5.26 17.09 12.96
C ILE A 202 -4.75 16.68 11.57
N SER A 203 -3.52 16.17 11.51
CA SER A 203 -2.87 15.85 10.24
C SER A 203 -3.61 14.74 9.47
N GLN A 204 -3.43 14.71 8.14
CA GLN A 204 -4.08 13.74 7.26
C GLN A 204 -3.83 12.27 7.69
N HIS A 205 -2.61 11.97 8.13
CA HIS A 205 -2.22 10.65 8.63
C HIS A 205 -2.89 10.28 9.96
N GLU A 206 -3.11 11.25 10.85
CA GLU A 206 -3.84 11.01 12.09
C GLU A 206 -5.32 10.75 11.81
N ARG A 207 -5.92 11.46 10.84
CA ARG A 207 -7.30 11.19 10.41
C ARG A 207 -7.43 9.79 9.81
N LEU A 208 -6.46 9.38 8.98
CA LEU A 208 -6.38 8.03 8.41
C LEU A 208 -6.33 6.96 9.51
N ALA A 209 -5.41 7.12 10.48
CA ALA A 209 -5.30 6.21 11.60
C ALA A 209 -6.60 6.15 12.40
N LYS A 210 -7.23 7.29 12.69
CA LYS A 210 -8.50 7.32 13.42
C LYS A 210 -9.62 6.57 12.70
N ALA A 211 -9.78 6.80 11.40
CA ALA A 211 -10.82 6.16 10.59
C ALA A 211 -10.63 4.62 10.51
N TYR A 212 -9.40 4.16 10.29
CA TYR A 212 -9.11 2.76 9.95
C TYR A 212 -8.46 1.94 11.08
N MET A 213 -8.14 2.52 12.24
CA MET A 213 -7.60 1.76 13.39
C MET A 213 -8.59 1.61 14.55
N SER A 214 -9.51 2.56 14.75
CA SER A 214 -10.58 2.50 15.78
C SER A 214 -11.48 1.25 15.75
N ALA A 215 -11.40 0.39 16.77
CA ALA A 215 -12.24 -0.81 16.91
C ALA A 215 -13.76 -0.55 16.83
N SER A 216 -14.19 0.68 17.13
CA SER A 216 -15.59 1.09 17.17
C SER A 216 -16.16 1.56 15.82
N ASN A 217 -15.42 1.49 14.72
CA ASN A 217 -15.92 1.93 13.41
C ASN A 217 -17.05 0.98 12.92
N PRO A 218 -18.32 1.43 12.88
CA PRO A 218 -19.50 0.58 12.69
C PRO A 218 -19.70 0.06 11.25
N GLY A 219 -18.67 0.15 10.39
CA GLY A 219 -18.71 -0.26 8.99
C GLY A 219 -17.52 -1.07 8.50
N ARG A 220 -16.65 -1.57 9.40
CA ARG A 220 -15.50 -2.38 8.98
C ARG A 220 -15.91 -3.71 8.40
N ARG A 221 -15.26 -4.08 7.29
CA ARG A 221 -15.37 -5.43 6.73
C ARG A 221 -14.53 -6.43 7.51
N TRP A 222 -13.48 -5.94 8.17
CA TRP A 222 -12.50 -6.72 8.90
C TRP A 222 -12.71 -6.65 10.41
N SER A 223 -12.53 -7.78 11.10
CA SER A 223 -12.45 -7.83 12.58
C SER A 223 -11.25 -7.04 13.10
N ASP A 224 -10.19 -7.03 12.30
CA ASP A 224 -8.92 -6.39 12.61
C ASP A 224 -8.82 -5.05 11.89
N PRO A 225 -8.07 -4.08 12.44
CA PRO A 225 -7.71 -2.87 11.72
C PRO A 225 -7.13 -3.17 10.32
N PRO A 226 -7.72 -2.64 9.23
CA PRO A 226 -7.21 -2.88 7.88
C PRO A 226 -5.95 -2.07 7.55
N LEU A 227 -5.70 -0.97 8.28
CA LEU A 227 -4.53 -0.12 8.08
C LEU A 227 -3.30 -0.71 8.78
N ARG A 228 -2.16 -0.71 8.08
CA ARG A 228 -0.85 -1.04 8.64
C ARG A 228 -0.07 0.25 8.86
N ILE A 229 0.11 0.59 10.12
CA ILE A 229 0.78 1.81 10.54
C ILE A 229 2.30 1.64 10.57
N GLN A 230 3.01 2.75 10.48
CA GLN A 230 4.44 2.81 10.72
C GLN A 230 4.78 2.42 12.17
N ARG A 231 5.98 1.85 12.35
CA ARG A 231 6.54 1.48 13.65
C ARG A 231 7.94 2.06 13.84
N THR A 232 8.32 2.27 15.09
CA THR A 232 9.73 2.46 15.44
C THR A 232 10.50 1.15 15.31
N LEU A 233 11.84 1.22 15.34
CA LEU A 233 12.66 0.01 15.31
C LEU A 233 12.33 -0.90 16.49
N ASP A 234 12.21 -0.33 17.69
CA ASP A 234 11.85 -1.07 18.89
C ASP A 234 10.45 -1.68 18.80
N GLN A 235 9.44 -0.96 18.30
CA GLN A 235 8.11 -1.51 18.06
C GLN A 235 8.07 -2.62 17.00
N PHE A 236 9.03 -2.63 16.07
CA PHE A 236 9.16 -3.74 15.13
C PHE A 236 9.69 -5.00 15.80
N PHE A 237 10.65 -4.88 16.71
CA PHE A 237 11.21 -6.01 17.46
C PHE A 237 10.33 -6.49 18.61
N ASP A 238 9.71 -5.55 19.33
CA ASP A 238 8.75 -5.79 20.40
C ASP A 238 7.45 -5.01 20.11
N PRO A 239 6.47 -5.64 19.43
CA PRO A 239 5.21 -4.98 19.09
C PRO A 239 4.33 -4.63 20.30
N THR A 240 4.67 -5.11 21.50
CA THR A 240 3.95 -4.79 22.73
C THR A 240 4.45 -3.50 23.39
N GLU A 241 5.60 -2.99 22.96
CA GLU A 241 6.19 -1.74 23.46
C GLU A 241 5.38 -0.52 22.98
N GLU A 242 4.80 0.22 23.92
CA GLU A 242 3.99 1.42 23.63
C GLU A 242 4.80 2.73 23.71
N ASP A 243 5.94 2.72 24.39
CA ASP A 243 6.77 3.92 24.59
C ASP A 243 8.23 3.67 24.23
N THR A 244 8.61 4.12 23.03
CA THR A 244 9.97 3.96 22.50
C THR A 244 10.78 5.23 22.54
N GLU A 245 10.25 6.35 23.08
CA GLU A 245 10.84 7.68 22.97
C GLU A 245 12.31 7.72 23.42
N TYR A 246 12.63 7.11 24.57
CA TYR A 246 14.00 7.06 25.07
C TYR A 246 14.95 6.30 24.12
N LYS A 247 14.49 5.18 23.55
CA LYS A 247 15.30 4.33 22.65
C LYS A 247 15.43 4.96 21.26
N ASP A 248 14.37 5.60 20.79
CA ASP A 248 14.36 6.41 19.57
C ASP A 248 15.42 7.52 19.64
N GLN A 249 15.56 8.16 20.81
CA GLN A 249 16.57 9.19 21.08
C GLN A 249 18.01 8.69 21.02
N ASP A 250 18.25 7.40 21.27
CA ASP A 250 19.59 6.82 21.19
C ASP A 250 19.96 6.30 19.79
N GLN A 251 19.01 6.30 18.84
CA GLN A 251 19.32 5.93 17.46
C GLN A 251 20.48 6.79 16.94
N LEU A 252 21.51 6.13 16.41
CA LEU A 252 22.72 6.79 15.92
C LEU A 252 22.40 7.92 14.93
N ILE A 253 21.38 7.69 14.11
CA ILE A 253 20.94 8.62 13.09
C ILE A 253 20.33 9.90 13.68
N MET A 254 19.57 9.78 14.77
CA MET A 254 19.02 10.92 15.47
C MET A 254 20.15 11.72 16.12
N ARG A 255 21.08 11.05 16.82
CA ARG A 255 22.24 11.71 17.44
C ARG A 255 23.12 12.41 16.40
N ALA A 256 23.37 11.78 15.27
CA ALA A 256 24.13 12.36 14.17
C ALA A 256 23.40 13.58 13.56
N SER A 257 22.08 13.52 13.43
CA SER A 257 21.28 14.63 12.91
C SER A 257 21.31 15.85 13.85
N ALA A 258 21.21 15.62 15.16
CA ALA A 258 21.27 16.66 16.19
C ALA A 258 22.66 17.33 16.31
N GLN A 259 23.74 16.59 16.04
CA GLN A 259 25.11 17.13 16.09
C GLN A 259 25.44 18.08 14.94
N LYS A 260 24.74 17.97 13.81
CA LYS A 260 25.03 18.71 12.58
C LYS A 260 24.11 19.92 12.37
N ASP A 261 23.33 20.31 13.37
CA ASP A 261 22.37 21.41 13.31
C ASP A 261 21.36 21.25 12.15
N TYR A 262 21.07 20.00 11.75
CA TYR A 262 20.07 19.75 10.72
C TYR A 262 18.71 20.21 11.23
N PRO A 263 17.91 20.88 10.38
CA PRO A 263 16.70 21.54 10.82
C PRO A 263 15.68 20.56 11.42
N MET A 264 15.73 19.27 11.10
CA MET A 264 14.81 18.26 11.62
C MET A 264 15.56 17.00 12.09
N ALA A 265 15.46 16.68 13.38
CA ALA A 265 15.97 15.44 13.93
C ALA A 265 15.23 14.25 13.29
N THR A 266 15.96 13.44 12.52
CA THR A 266 15.42 12.27 11.80
C THR A 266 15.77 10.99 12.51
N LEU A 267 14.89 10.00 12.42
CA LEU A 267 15.09 8.66 12.94
C LEU A 267 14.71 7.61 11.91
N ALA A 268 15.27 6.40 12.06
CA ALA A 268 14.90 5.25 11.26
C ALA A 268 13.64 4.61 11.84
N VAL A 269 12.74 4.24 10.93
CA VAL A 269 11.42 3.70 11.22
C VAL A 269 11.14 2.56 10.26
N VAL A 270 10.19 1.69 10.61
CA VAL A 270 9.81 0.53 9.81
C VAL A 270 8.43 0.75 9.21
N ASP A 271 8.39 0.82 7.89
CA ASP A 271 7.18 0.77 7.09
C ASP A 271 6.98 -0.63 6.51
N GLN A 272 5.86 -0.82 5.81
CA GLN A 272 5.54 -2.07 5.14
C GLN A 272 5.16 -1.82 3.69
N MET A 273 5.49 -2.78 2.85
CA MET A 273 5.13 -2.81 1.44
C MET A 273 4.33 -4.08 1.15
N VAL A 274 3.30 -3.94 0.34
CA VAL A 274 2.60 -5.04 -0.32
C VAL A 274 2.63 -4.81 -1.83
N LEU A 275 2.94 -5.86 -2.59
CA LEU A 275 2.98 -5.85 -4.03
C LEU A 275 2.35 -7.12 -4.59
N TRP A 276 1.49 -6.95 -5.60
CA TRP A 276 0.86 -8.02 -6.35
C TRP A 276 1.09 -7.80 -7.84
N THR A 277 1.41 -8.86 -8.58
CA THR A 277 1.46 -8.79 -10.04
C THR A 277 1.00 -10.08 -10.69
N ASP A 278 0.20 -9.97 -11.75
CA ASP A 278 -0.23 -11.08 -12.61
C ASP A 278 0.47 -11.04 -14.00
N GLY A 279 1.48 -10.17 -14.16
CA GLY A 279 2.20 -9.95 -15.41
C GLY A 279 1.66 -8.83 -16.28
N ILE A 280 0.40 -8.41 -16.10
CA ILE A 280 -0.23 -7.31 -16.86
C ILE A 280 -0.75 -6.18 -15.96
N SER A 281 -0.90 -6.44 -14.67
CA SER A 281 -1.30 -5.52 -13.62
C SER A 281 -0.30 -5.62 -12.49
N VAL A 282 0.16 -4.48 -11.97
CA VAL A 282 0.96 -4.36 -10.76
C VAL A 282 0.16 -3.53 -9.77
N ILE A 283 -0.18 -4.11 -8.62
CA ILE A 283 -0.73 -3.36 -7.50
C ILE A 283 0.40 -3.21 -6.48
N SER A 284 0.70 -2.00 -6.05
CA SER A 284 1.57 -1.78 -4.90
C SER A 284 0.92 -0.89 -3.86
N SER A 285 1.36 -1.05 -2.62
CA SER A 285 0.87 -0.27 -1.50
C SER A 285 1.98 -0.13 -0.47
N PHE A 286 2.34 1.12 -0.19
CA PHE A 286 3.32 1.54 0.82
C PHE A 286 3.14 3.06 1.04
N PRO A 287 3.55 3.62 2.19
CA PRO A 287 3.33 5.04 2.49
C PRO A 287 3.98 5.98 1.46
N GLN A 288 3.19 6.89 0.87
CA GLN A 288 3.68 8.06 0.15
C GLN A 288 3.95 9.20 1.14
N ARG A 289 5.17 9.74 1.17
CA ARG A 289 5.58 10.71 2.19
C ARG A 289 5.69 12.08 1.57
N LEU A 290 4.52 12.68 1.29
CA LEU A 290 4.38 13.99 0.66
C LEU A 290 5.14 15.13 1.38
N GLN A 291 5.37 15.00 2.70
CA GLN A 291 6.13 15.99 3.48
C GLN A 291 7.66 15.83 3.39
N GLN A 292 8.15 14.72 2.84
CA GLN A 292 9.58 14.42 2.72
C GLN A 292 10.17 14.81 1.34
N GLY A 293 9.35 15.41 0.47
CA GLY A 293 9.78 15.90 -0.83
C GLY A 293 10.19 14.80 -1.80
N ASP A 294 11.11 15.11 -2.72
CA ASP A 294 11.57 14.23 -3.82
C ASP A 294 12.33 12.97 -3.37
N PHE A 295 12.51 12.76 -2.07
CA PHE A 295 13.36 11.71 -1.50
C PHE A 295 12.60 10.48 -1.02
N ASP A 296 11.28 10.44 -1.22
CA ASP A 296 10.50 9.26 -0.88
C ASP A 296 10.65 8.14 -1.93
N THR A 297 10.44 6.89 -1.50
CA THR A 297 10.58 5.70 -2.35
C THR A 297 9.68 5.79 -3.60
N PHE A 298 8.48 6.36 -3.46
CA PHE A 298 7.55 6.52 -4.58
C PHE A 298 8.12 7.47 -5.65
N SER A 299 8.67 8.60 -5.24
CA SER A 299 9.30 9.61 -6.10
C SER A 299 10.53 9.04 -6.79
N PHE A 300 11.35 8.27 -6.09
CA PHE A 300 12.48 7.55 -6.69
C PHE A 300 12.04 6.59 -7.81
N ILE A 301 11.01 5.78 -7.56
CA ILE A 301 10.47 4.85 -8.58
C ILE A 301 9.90 5.66 -9.76
N ASN A 302 9.17 6.73 -9.49
CA ASN A 302 8.57 7.56 -10.51
C ASN A 302 9.62 8.28 -11.39
N ALA A 303 10.68 8.81 -10.76
CA ALA A 303 11.83 9.40 -11.43
C ALA A 303 12.57 8.37 -12.27
N SER A 304 12.78 7.16 -11.75
CA SER A 304 13.39 6.03 -12.46
C SER A 304 12.65 5.69 -13.75
N LEU A 305 11.32 5.65 -13.71
CA LEU A 305 10.49 5.44 -14.89
C LEU A 305 10.52 6.62 -15.88
N THR A 306 10.88 7.82 -15.44
CA THR A 306 10.98 9.01 -16.30
C THR A 306 12.35 9.14 -16.95
N GLN A 307 13.41 8.75 -16.24
CA GLN A 307 14.80 8.80 -16.69
C GLN A 307 15.18 7.66 -17.65
N GLY A 308 14.24 6.80 -18.01
CA GLY A 308 14.42 5.78 -19.04
C GLY A 308 15.13 4.51 -18.54
N LEU A 309 15.11 4.22 -17.23
CA LEU A 309 15.48 2.89 -16.76
C LEU A 309 14.59 1.86 -17.47
N PRO A 310 15.18 0.79 -18.05
CA PRO A 310 14.45 -0.13 -18.91
C PRO A 310 13.55 -1.05 -18.08
N CYS A 311 12.38 -0.53 -17.69
CA CYS A 311 11.30 -1.32 -17.12
C CYS A 311 10.42 -1.81 -18.28
N LYS A 312 10.66 -3.04 -18.74
CA LYS A 312 10.02 -3.61 -19.95
C LYS A 312 8.81 -4.48 -19.62
N SER A 313 8.74 -4.98 -18.40
CA SER A 313 7.69 -5.87 -17.92
C SER A 313 7.17 -5.47 -16.54
N ALA A 314 6.00 -5.99 -16.17
CA ALA A 314 5.45 -5.87 -14.83
C ALA A 314 6.40 -6.45 -13.77
N HIS A 315 7.21 -7.46 -14.11
CA HIS A 315 8.20 -8.05 -13.22
C HIS A 315 9.41 -7.14 -13.01
N ASP A 316 9.87 -6.45 -14.07
CA ASP A 316 10.93 -5.44 -13.93
C ASP A 316 10.48 -4.31 -13.02
N LEU A 317 9.21 -3.89 -13.15
CA LEU A 317 8.65 -2.89 -12.24
C LEU A 317 8.57 -3.40 -10.81
N ALA A 318 8.13 -4.65 -10.60
CA ALA A 318 8.09 -5.25 -9.28
C ALA A 318 9.49 -5.31 -8.63
N ALA A 319 10.50 -5.66 -9.41
CA ALA A 319 11.89 -5.64 -8.97
C ALA A 319 12.37 -4.22 -8.65
N LEU A 320 12.02 -3.22 -9.46
CA LEU A 320 12.34 -1.81 -9.21
C LEU A 320 11.68 -1.29 -7.92
N ILE A 321 10.40 -1.59 -7.70
CA ILE A 321 9.68 -1.21 -6.48
C ILE A 321 10.33 -1.86 -5.25
N THR A 322 10.63 -3.17 -5.34
CA THR A 322 11.29 -3.91 -4.27
C THR A 322 12.66 -3.31 -3.97
N ALA A 323 13.46 -3.05 -5.00
CA ALA A 323 14.77 -2.42 -4.87
C ALA A 323 14.67 -1.05 -4.19
N GLY A 324 13.75 -0.19 -4.63
CA GLY A 324 13.50 1.13 -4.03
C GLY A 324 13.10 1.06 -2.56
N CYS A 325 12.34 0.05 -2.15
CA CYS A 325 11.99 -0.16 -0.75
C CYS A 325 13.18 -0.72 0.07
N THR A 326 14.09 -1.48 -0.54
CA THR A 326 15.28 -2.00 0.17
C THR A 326 16.45 -1.02 0.24
N ASP A 327 16.44 0.07 -0.55
CA ASP A 327 17.57 0.98 -0.70
C ASP A 327 17.62 2.09 0.36
N LEU A 328 17.68 1.67 1.61
CA LEU A 328 17.69 2.55 2.78
C LEU A 328 18.86 3.55 2.75
N LEU A 329 20.06 3.08 2.41
CA LEU A 329 21.29 3.87 2.56
C LEU A 329 21.46 4.92 1.46
N ASN A 330 20.95 4.70 0.25
CA ASN A 330 20.90 5.76 -0.75
C ASN A 330 19.84 6.81 -0.38
N SER A 331 18.67 6.38 0.11
CA SER A 331 17.63 7.31 0.59
C SER A 331 18.17 8.23 1.69
N PHE A 332 18.98 7.71 2.61
CA PHE A 332 19.64 8.53 3.64
C PHE A 332 20.74 9.44 3.11
N ARG A 333 21.56 8.96 2.16
CA ARG A 333 22.60 9.79 1.53
C ARG A 333 21.99 11.01 0.84
N ILE A 334 20.84 10.85 0.19
CA ILE A 334 20.20 11.93 -0.55
C ILE A 334 19.64 13.00 0.39
N CYS A 335 18.99 12.63 1.51
CA CYS A 335 18.58 13.59 2.55
C CYS A 335 19.76 14.35 3.17
N ASN A 336 20.98 13.80 3.12
CA ASN A 336 22.20 14.46 3.62
C ASN A 336 22.94 15.28 2.55
N ILE A 337 22.63 15.13 1.26
CA ILE A 337 23.34 15.82 0.15
C ILE A 337 22.62 17.11 -0.27
N SER A 338 21.32 17.26 0.02
CA SER A 338 20.55 18.48 -0.31
C SER A 338 21.06 19.77 0.35
N ASP A 339 22.00 19.69 1.30
CA ASP A 339 22.64 20.85 1.93
C ASP A 339 23.98 21.28 1.27
N HIS A 340 24.37 20.66 0.15
CA HIS A 340 25.62 20.98 -0.56
C HIS A 340 25.46 21.37 -2.03
N VAL A 341 24.26 21.76 -2.46
CA VAL A 341 24.08 22.45 -3.75
C VAL A 341 23.29 23.74 -3.54
N ILE A 342 24.00 24.79 -3.12
CA ILE A 342 23.74 26.19 -3.48
C ILE A 342 25.07 26.79 -3.95
#